data_AF-A0A1I8HXR4-F1
#
_entry.id   AF-A0A1I8HXR4-F1
#
_cell.length_a   1.000
_cell.length_b   1.000
_cell.length_c   1.000
_cell.angle_alpha   90.00
_cell.angle_beta   90.00
_cell.angle_gamma   90.00
#
_symmetry.space_group_name_H-M   'P 1'
#
loop_
_entity.id
_entity.type
_entity.pdbx_description
1 polymer ?
#
loop_
_entity_poly.entity_id
_entity_poly.type
_entity_poly.pdbx_seq_one_letter_code
_entity_poly.pdbx_strand_id
1 'polypeptide(L)'
;MLKLEYRGYGVEKGIPTLIIAASSMDDVLAITGFSLALGIVSSDGSGGGGVASAILRGPRDAVVGILYGLGLGALLWYIPHRGHKRPVMFRFIFLVGGGVIALLGCEKAHLQGAGALGVLTLAFVAGYGWRRWDGWAEEDNPMLEPLDTMWWFMQPMLFGLIGGQIDFQKIQPPALAKGLAVVGIGLVFRMLASFLCMLGTELSFRERLFVPFSWLPKATVQAAIGPVALDMALSQEPRDDRAVDMGRQVLTIAAIVIMLTAPVGAFLISLLGPRLLERDKNWELHHFDLASQGNCHGASSLHQHSSQPRPRSQAVDLEAMRRDAVELGDDNEAAEEDDVAAAAAAVAAE
;
A
#
# COMPACT_ATOMS: atom_id res chain seq x y z
N MET A 1 7.00 -6.16 5.43
CA MET A 1 7.57 -5.01 6.15
C MET A 1 7.00 -4.86 7.56
N LEU A 2 5.67 -4.81 7.70
CA LEU A 2 5.00 -4.74 9.01
C LEU A 2 5.47 -5.82 10.00
N LYS A 3 5.74 -7.05 9.52
CA LYS A 3 6.30 -8.13 10.35
C LYS A 3 7.72 -7.85 10.88
N LEU A 4 8.56 -7.10 10.15
CA LEU A 4 9.90 -6.71 10.61
C LEU A 4 9.82 -5.57 11.63
N GLU A 5 8.91 -4.62 11.39
CA GLU A 5 8.58 -3.54 12.32
C GLU A 5 8.05 -4.08 13.65
N TYR A 6 7.09 -5.02 13.60
CA TYR A 6 6.59 -5.72 14.80
C TYR A 6 7.69 -6.45 15.58
N ARG A 7 8.72 -6.93 14.87
CA ARG A 7 9.88 -7.61 15.48
C ARG A 7 11.00 -6.64 15.92
N GLY A 8 10.80 -5.33 15.79
CA GLY A 8 11.74 -4.29 16.22
C GLY A 8 12.95 -4.09 15.29
N TYR A 9 12.91 -4.57 14.04
CA TYR A 9 14.01 -4.40 13.10
C TYR A 9 13.94 -3.06 12.36
N GLY A 10 14.98 -2.25 12.49
CA GLY A 10 15.12 -0.95 11.80
C GLY A 10 14.19 0.15 12.30
N VAL A 11 13.52 -0.07 13.44
CA VAL A 11 12.53 0.87 14.00
C VAL A 11 13.21 2.11 14.60
N GLU A 12 14.36 1.95 15.26
CA GLU A 12 15.12 3.07 15.85
C GLU A 12 15.48 4.15 14.81
N LYS A 13 15.82 3.72 13.59
CA LYS A 13 16.15 4.62 12.47
C LYS A 13 14.95 4.91 11.55
N GLY A 14 13.75 4.46 11.92
CA GLY A 14 12.51 4.69 11.17
C GLY A 14 12.50 4.10 9.76
N ILE A 15 13.25 3.02 9.49
CA ILE A 15 13.38 2.43 8.16
C ILE A 15 12.03 1.89 7.63
N PRO A 16 11.22 1.14 8.42
CA PRO A 16 9.89 0.70 7.99
C PRO A 16 8.98 1.89 7.63
N THR A 17 8.92 2.91 8.48
CA THR A 17 8.13 4.13 8.26
C THR A 17 8.56 4.88 7.00
N LEU A 18 9.88 5.04 6.79
CA LEU A 18 10.44 5.63 5.57
C LEU A 18 9.99 4.87 4.32
N ILE A 19 10.07 3.54 4.36
CA ILE A 19 9.70 2.66 3.25
C ILE A 19 8.20 2.75 2.93
N ILE A 20 7.34 2.75 3.94
CA ILE A 20 5.89 2.88 3.78
C ILE A 20 5.53 4.25 3.20
N ALA A 21 6.10 5.33 3.75
CA ALA A 21 5.86 6.69 3.30
C ALA A 21 6.31 6.90 1.85
N ALA A 22 7.52 6.46 1.52
CA ALA A 22 8.05 6.63 0.18
C ALA A 22 7.36 5.69 -0.84
N SER A 23 6.87 4.51 -0.42
CA SER A 23 6.04 3.62 -1.27
C SER A 23 4.72 4.29 -1.63
N SER A 24 4.09 4.97 -0.67
CA SER A 24 2.83 5.71 -0.92
C SER A 24 3.04 6.82 -1.95
N MET A 25 4.17 7.54 -1.86
CA MET A 25 4.50 8.59 -2.82
C MET A 25 4.83 8.03 -4.21
N ASP A 26 5.52 6.89 -4.28
CA ASP A 26 5.80 6.17 -5.52
C ASP A 26 4.48 5.74 -6.21
N ASP A 27 3.52 5.19 -5.46
CA ASP A 27 2.21 4.80 -6.00
C ASP A 27 1.45 6.01 -6.59
N VAL A 28 1.48 7.17 -5.93
CA VAL A 28 0.90 8.42 -6.44
C VAL A 28 1.55 8.83 -7.76
N LEU A 29 2.89 8.83 -7.83
CA LEU A 29 3.62 9.20 -9.04
C LEU A 29 3.40 8.20 -10.17
N ALA A 30 3.33 6.90 -9.87
CA ALA A 30 3.09 5.84 -10.84
C ALA A 30 1.69 5.94 -11.45
N ILE A 31 0.65 6.11 -10.62
CA ILE A 31 -0.73 6.29 -11.08
C ILE A 31 -0.86 7.58 -11.91
N THR A 32 -0.22 8.66 -11.49
CA THR A 32 -0.20 9.93 -12.23
C THR A 32 0.49 9.75 -13.59
N GLY A 33 1.69 9.17 -13.60
CA GLY A 33 2.48 8.94 -14.82
C GLY A 33 1.77 8.02 -15.80
N PHE A 34 1.15 6.94 -15.31
CA PHE A 34 0.32 6.05 -16.11
C PHE A 34 -0.88 6.80 -16.72
N SER A 35 -1.60 7.59 -15.92
CA SER A 35 -2.75 8.37 -16.39
C SER A 35 -2.35 9.39 -17.47
N LEU A 36 -1.19 10.03 -17.32
CA LEU A 36 -0.62 10.93 -18.33
C LEU A 36 -0.29 10.19 -19.64
N ALA A 37 0.39 9.04 -19.54
CA ALA A 37 0.72 8.23 -20.71
C ALA A 37 -0.55 7.75 -21.44
N LEU A 38 -1.55 7.30 -20.69
CA LEU A 38 -2.83 6.86 -21.20
C LEU A 38 -3.61 7.98 -21.89
N GLY A 39 -3.59 9.20 -21.32
CA GLY A 39 -4.18 10.39 -21.93
C GLY A 39 -3.52 10.79 -23.26
N ILE A 40 -2.20 10.62 -23.37
CA ILE A 40 -1.46 10.85 -24.62
C ILE A 40 -1.85 9.80 -25.67
N VAL A 41 -1.87 8.52 -25.33
CA VAL A 41 -2.29 7.46 -26.26
C VAL A 41 -3.74 7.64 -26.72
N SER A 42 -4.62 8.13 -25.83
CA SER A 42 -6.04 8.40 -26.15
C SER A 42 -6.23 9.47 -27.21
N SER A 43 -5.26 10.39 -27.32
CA SER A 43 -5.40 11.59 -28.13
C SER A 43 -5.03 11.40 -29.61
N ASP A 44 -4.26 10.36 -29.94
CA ASP A 44 -3.96 10.00 -31.34
C ASP A 44 -5.16 9.42 -32.09
N GLY A 45 -6.17 8.89 -31.39
CA GLY A 45 -7.36 8.26 -32.00
C GLY A 45 -8.47 9.23 -32.42
N SER A 46 -8.53 10.44 -31.84
CA SER A 46 -9.54 11.45 -32.18
C SER A 46 -9.00 12.45 -33.20
N GLY A 47 -9.25 12.19 -34.49
CA GLY A 47 -8.79 13.02 -35.60
C GLY A 47 -9.07 14.52 -35.39
N GLY A 48 -8.02 15.34 -35.47
CA GLY A 48 -8.11 16.79 -35.65
C GLY A 48 -7.31 17.65 -34.67
N GLY A 49 -6.83 17.11 -33.55
CA GLY A 49 -6.00 17.86 -32.60
C GLY A 49 -4.52 17.54 -32.77
N GLY A 50 -3.68 18.51 -33.13
CA GLY A 50 -2.23 18.29 -33.21
C GLY A 50 -1.64 17.77 -31.88
N VAL A 51 -0.43 17.20 -31.95
CA VAL A 51 0.33 16.63 -30.81
C VAL A 51 0.38 17.55 -29.58
N ALA A 52 0.29 18.87 -29.77
CA ALA A 52 0.19 19.84 -28.67
C ALA A 52 -1.12 19.72 -27.84
N SER A 53 -2.26 19.46 -28.48
CA SER A 53 -3.56 19.29 -27.81
C SER A 53 -3.67 17.94 -27.10
N ALA A 54 -2.97 16.93 -27.62
CA ALA A 54 -2.76 15.61 -27.04
C ALA A 54 -1.97 15.69 -25.72
N ILE A 55 -0.83 16.37 -25.75
CA ILE A 55 0.02 16.59 -24.58
C ILE A 55 -0.72 17.40 -23.50
N LEU A 56 -1.59 18.33 -23.87
CA LEU A 56 -2.35 19.12 -22.91
C LEU A 56 -3.52 18.35 -22.26
N ARG A 57 -4.00 17.28 -22.91
CA ARG A 57 -5.14 16.47 -22.45
C ARG A 57 -4.80 15.62 -21.22
N GLY A 58 -3.63 14.99 -21.19
CA GLY A 58 -3.17 14.20 -20.04
C GLY A 58 -3.12 15.01 -18.74
N PRO A 59 -2.37 16.13 -18.68
CA PRO A 59 -2.31 17.00 -17.51
C PRO A 59 -3.67 17.56 -17.12
N ARG A 60 -4.52 17.90 -18.11
CA ARG A 60 -5.89 18.37 -17.85
C ARG A 60 -6.70 17.30 -17.12
N ASP A 61 -6.70 16.06 -17.59
CA ASP A 61 -7.45 14.96 -16.98
C ASP A 61 -6.93 14.65 -15.57
N ALA A 62 -5.60 14.72 -15.37
CA ALA A 62 -4.99 14.61 -14.05
C ALA A 62 -5.44 15.74 -13.10
N VAL A 63 -5.46 16.99 -13.57
CA VAL A 63 -5.95 18.15 -12.80
C VAL A 63 -7.42 17.97 -12.42
N VAL A 64 -8.27 17.49 -13.34
CA VAL A 64 -9.69 17.24 -13.06
C VAL A 64 -9.85 16.18 -11.96
N GLY A 65 -9.11 15.07 -12.03
CA GLY A 65 -9.10 14.04 -10.99
C GLY A 65 -8.69 14.61 -9.63
N ILE A 66 -7.58 15.37 -9.58
CA ILE A 66 -7.08 16.01 -8.36
C ILE A 66 -8.11 16.99 -7.78
N LEU A 67 -8.73 17.83 -8.61
CA LEU A 67 -9.75 18.80 -8.16
C LEU A 67 -11.00 18.10 -7.62
N TYR A 68 -11.44 17.01 -8.26
CA TYR A 68 -12.55 16.19 -7.78
C TYR A 68 -12.24 15.62 -6.40
N GLY A 69 -11.08 14.98 -6.22
CA GLY A 69 -10.72 14.38 -4.94
C GLY A 69 -10.43 15.40 -3.84
N LEU A 70 -9.85 16.56 -4.17
CA LEU A 70 -9.72 17.68 -3.23
C LEU A 70 -11.09 18.19 -2.77
N GLY A 71 -12.02 18.42 -3.70
CA GLY A 71 -13.35 18.93 -3.39
C GLY A 71 -14.17 17.95 -2.54
N LEU A 72 -14.28 16.69 -3.00
CA LEU A 72 -15.07 15.67 -2.31
C LEU A 72 -14.39 15.19 -1.02
N GLY A 73 -13.05 15.14 -0.99
CA GLY A 73 -12.26 14.84 0.20
C GLY A 73 -12.38 15.91 1.28
N ALA A 74 -12.36 17.18 0.90
CA ALA A 74 -12.61 18.29 1.84
C ALA A 74 -14.07 18.27 2.34
N LEU A 75 -15.03 17.90 1.49
CA LEU A 75 -16.43 17.73 1.90
C LEU A 75 -16.60 16.66 3.00
N LEU A 76 -15.84 15.56 2.89
CA LEU A 76 -15.79 14.48 3.88
C LEU A 76 -15.18 14.89 5.24
N TRP A 77 -14.57 16.08 5.35
CA TRP A 77 -14.14 16.62 6.64
C TRP A 77 -15.33 17.15 7.44
N TYR A 78 -16.33 17.68 6.76
CA TYR A 78 -17.51 18.29 7.38
C TYR A 78 -18.68 17.31 7.50
N ILE A 79 -18.80 16.36 6.57
CA ILE A 79 -19.85 15.34 6.54
C ILE A 79 -19.23 13.99 6.91
N PRO A 80 -19.71 13.28 7.95
CA PRO A 80 -20.84 13.56 8.84
C PRO A 80 -20.47 14.47 10.01
N HIS A 81 -21.43 15.27 10.48
CA HIS A 81 -21.25 16.15 11.63
C HIS A 81 -20.82 15.36 12.88
N ARG A 82 -19.90 15.92 13.67
CA ARG A 82 -19.24 15.23 14.82
C ARG A 82 -20.18 14.60 15.84
N GLY A 83 -21.40 15.12 15.97
CA GLY A 83 -22.43 14.58 16.86
C GLY A 83 -23.20 13.36 16.33
N HIS A 84 -22.89 12.85 15.14
CA HIS A 84 -23.56 11.66 14.62
C HIS A 84 -23.17 10.40 15.40
N LYS A 85 -24.16 9.52 15.64
CA LYS A 85 -23.98 8.27 16.41
C LYS A 85 -23.02 7.25 15.77
N ARG A 86 -22.74 7.36 14.46
CA ARG A 86 -21.89 6.41 13.70
C ARG A 86 -21.07 7.13 12.62
N PRO A 87 -20.15 8.04 12.97
CA PRO A 87 -19.46 8.87 12.00
C PRO A 87 -18.58 8.04 11.05
N VAL A 88 -17.95 6.99 11.57
CA VAL A 88 -17.07 6.06 10.83
C VAL A 88 -17.80 5.38 9.67
N MET A 89 -18.97 4.79 9.94
CA MET A 89 -19.75 4.08 8.91
C MET A 89 -20.14 4.99 7.74
N PHE A 90 -20.62 6.20 8.02
CA PHE A 90 -21.00 7.13 6.96
C PHE A 90 -19.80 7.65 6.19
N ARG A 91 -18.68 7.96 6.86
CA ARG A 91 -17.44 8.34 6.19
C ARG A 91 -16.96 7.22 5.26
N PHE A 92 -17.07 5.97 5.68
CA PHE A 92 -16.69 4.81 4.87
C PHE A 92 -17.57 4.71 3.62
N ILE A 93 -18.90 4.79 3.79
CA ILE A 93 -19.86 4.73 2.66
C ILE A 93 -19.60 5.87 1.67
N PHE A 94 -19.39 7.09 2.15
CA PHE A 94 -19.14 8.23 1.27
C PHE A 94 -17.76 8.17 0.60
N LEU A 95 -16.75 7.62 1.29
CA LEU A 95 -15.43 7.41 0.71
C LEU A 95 -15.48 6.40 -0.44
N VAL A 96 -16.06 5.22 -0.18
CA VAL A 96 -16.19 4.15 -1.19
C VAL A 96 -17.12 4.59 -2.32
N GLY A 97 -18.28 5.15 -1.99
CA GLY A 97 -19.24 5.66 -2.98
C GLY A 97 -18.67 6.78 -3.84
N GLY A 98 -17.95 7.73 -3.22
CA GLY A 98 -17.25 8.81 -3.92
C GLY A 98 -16.15 8.29 -4.85
N GLY A 99 -15.46 7.21 -4.44
CA GLY A 99 -14.48 6.53 -5.29
C GLY A 99 -15.10 5.83 -6.49
N VAL A 100 -16.20 5.09 -6.30
CA VAL A 100 -16.95 4.44 -7.38
C VAL A 100 -17.51 5.48 -8.36
N ILE A 101 -18.05 6.59 -7.87
CA ILE A 101 -18.51 7.71 -8.71
C ILE A 101 -17.35 8.32 -9.49
N ALA A 102 -16.16 8.44 -8.89
CA ALA A 102 -14.99 8.93 -9.60
C ALA A 102 -14.64 8.03 -10.80
N LEU A 103 -14.60 6.71 -10.59
CA LEU A 103 -14.27 5.74 -11.64
C LEU A 103 -15.33 5.70 -12.75
N LEU A 104 -16.60 5.45 -12.39
CA LEU A 104 -17.69 5.32 -13.36
C LEU A 104 -18.08 6.65 -14.02
N GLY A 105 -17.97 7.75 -13.27
CA GLY A 105 -18.27 9.09 -13.76
C GLY A 105 -17.24 9.58 -14.76
N CYS A 106 -15.95 9.31 -14.52
CA CYS A 106 -14.88 9.65 -15.45
C CYS A 106 -14.93 8.85 -16.75
N GLU A 107 -15.36 7.59 -16.69
CA GLU A 107 -15.61 6.77 -17.89
C GLU A 107 -16.70 7.41 -18.78
N LYS A 108 -17.85 7.77 -18.19
CA LYS A 108 -18.94 8.44 -18.92
C LYS A 108 -18.57 9.84 -19.44
N ALA A 109 -17.66 10.52 -18.77
CA ALA A 109 -17.18 11.84 -19.18
C ALA A 109 -16.05 11.78 -20.23
N HIS A 110 -15.63 10.59 -20.67
CA HIS A 110 -14.47 10.37 -21.54
C HIS A 110 -13.17 10.97 -20.98
N LEU A 111 -12.99 10.89 -19.65
CA LEU A 111 -11.81 11.35 -18.89
C LEU A 111 -11.12 10.16 -18.22
N GLN A 112 -10.68 9.17 -19.01
CA GLN A 112 -10.28 7.86 -18.50
C GLN A 112 -9.10 7.89 -17.50
N GLY A 113 -8.23 8.91 -17.55
CA GLY A 113 -7.15 9.09 -16.57
C GLY A 113 -7.54 9.80 -15.26
N ALA A 114 -8.68 10.50 -15.23
CA ALA A 114 -9.08 11.31 -14.07
C ALA A 114 -9.63 10.46 -12.91
N GLY A 115 -10.24 9.31 -13.20
CA GLY A 115 -10.93 8.48 -12.21
C GLY A 115 -9.99 7.96 -11.13
N ALA A 116 -8.91 7.29 -11.51
CA ALA A 116 -7.94 6.70 -10.57
C ALA A 116 -7.28 7.77 -9.67
N LEU A 117 -6.88 8.89 -10.26
CA LEU A 117 -6.34 10.04 -9.52
C LEU A 117 -7.38 10.67 -8.58
N GLY A 118 -8.64 10.74 -9.01
CA GLY A 118 -9.76 11.20 -8.19
C GLY A 118 -9.98 10.33 -6.95
N VAL A 119 -9.95 9.00 -7.08
CA VAL A 119 -10.05 8.09 -5.93
C VAL A 119 -8.88 8.28 -4.96
N LEU A 120 -7.65 8.34 -5.49
CA LEU A 120 -6.45 8.45 -4.66
C LEU A 120 -6.41 9.77 -3.89
N THR A 121 -6.69 10.88 -4.58
CA THR A 121 -6.70 12.21 -3.97
C THR A 121 -7.87 12.37 -2.99
N LEU A 122 -9.04 11.79 -3.28
CA LEU A 122 -10.17 11.70 -2.36
C LEU A 122 -9.77 11.03 -1.04
N ALA A 123 -9.18 9.83 -1.12
CA ALA A 123 -8.77 9.07 0.06
C ALA A 123 -7.67 9.78 0.87
N PHE A 124 -6.67 10.33 0.18
CA PHE A 124 -5.58 11.07 0.81
C PHE A 124 -6.10 12.31 1.56
N VAL A 125 -6.90 13.13 0.90
CA VAL A 125 -7.44 14.39 1.47
C VAL A 125 -8.37 14.07 2.63
N ALA A 126 -9.29 13.11 2.47
CA ALA A 126 -10.20 12.69 3.53
C ALA A 126 -9.44 12.19 4.78
N GLY A 127 -8.47 11.28 4.58
CA GLY A 127 -7.64 10.74 5.65
C GLY A 127 -6.74 11.77 6.34
N TYR A 128 -6.25 12.79 5.61
CA TYR A 128 -5.51 13.90 6.19
C TYR A 128 -6.39 14.74 7.13
N GLY A 129 -7.61 15.08 6.70
CA GLY A 129 -8.53 15.85 7.53
C GLY A 129 -8.96 15.12 8.78
N TRP A 130 -9.30 13.82 8.70
CA TRP A 130 -9.71 13.08 9.88
C TRP A 130 -8.59 12.98 10.94
N ARG A 131 -7.33 12.77 10.51
CA ARG A 131 -6.17 12.82 11.42
C ARG A 131 -5.99 14.20 12.06
N ARG A 132 -6.06 15.27 11.27
CA ARG A 132 -5.82 16.63 11.77
C ARG A 132 -6.92 17.17 12.67
N TRP A 133 -8.18 16.89 12.33
CA TRP A 133 -9.33 17.51 12.99
C TRP A 133 -9.90 16.66 14.12
N ASP A 134 -9.95 15.33 13.95
CA ASP A 134 -10.54 14.42 14.93
C ASP A 134 -9.50 13.78 15.85
N GLY A 135 -8.21 14.06 15.62
CA GLY A 135 -7.11 13.66 16.52
C GLY A 135 -6.83 12.17 16.53
N TRP A 136 -7.26 11.44 15.49
CA TRP A 136 -7.00 10.01 15.38
C TRP A 136 -5.50 9.76 15.20
N ALA A 137 -4.92 8.97 16.11
CA ALA A 137 -3.56 8.46 15.97
C ALA A 137 -3.49 7.51 14.77
N GLU A 138 -2.30 7.34 14.19
CA GLU A 138 -2.13 6.48 12.99
C GLU A 138 -2.49 5.01 13.28
N GLU A 139 -2.26 4.55 14.51
CA GLU A 139 -2.53 3.17 14.96
C GLU A 139 -4.00 2.97 15.37
N ASP A 140 -4.65 3.98 15.96
CA ASP A 140 -6.03 3.91 16.48
C ASP A 140 -7.07 4.55 15.56
N ASN A 141 -6.83 4.56 14.24
CA ASN A 141 -7.77 5.15 13.29
C ASN A 141 -8.95 4.18 13.03
N PRO A 142 -10.18 4.51 13.46
CA PRO A 142 -11.34 3.62 13.35
C PRO A 142 -11.80 3.36 11.91
N MET A 143 -11.24 4.07 10.92
CA MET A 143 -11.51 3.82 9.50
C MET A 143 -10.67 2.68 8.93
N LEU A 144 -9.60 2.26 9.62
CA LEU A 144 -8.74 1.17 9.17
C LEU A 144 -9.49 -0.16 9.18
N GLU A 145 -10.23 -0.47 10.24
CA GLU A 145 -10.92 -1.76 10.39
C GLU A 145 -11.99 -2.03 9.29
N PRO A 146 -12.88 -1.08 8.93
CA PRO A 146 -13.77 -1.26 7.79
C PRO A 146 -13.06 -1.38 6.43
N LEU A 147 -11.96 -0.63 6.23
CA LEU A 147 -11.19 -0.69 4.99
C LEU A 147 -10.42 -2.01 4.87
N ASP A 148 -9.85 -2.51 5.96
CA ASP A 148 -9.15 -3.79 6.02
C ASP A 148 -10.11 -4.96 5.79
N THR A 149 -11.29 -4.92 6.43
CA THR A 149 -12.37 -5.91 6.18
C THR A 149 -12.79 -5.92 4.70
N MET A 150 -12.90 -4.75 4.07
CA MET A 150 -13.20 -4.64 2.64
C MET A 150 -12.04 -5.19 1.80
N TRP A 151 -10.80 -4.87 2.16
CA TRP A 151 -9.61 -5.34 1.46
C TRP A 151 -9.47 -6.85 1.50
N TRP A 152 -9.77 -7.49 2.64
CA TRP A 152 -9.76 -8.95 2.79
C TRP A 152 -10.65 -9.67 1.76
N PHE A 153 -11.79 -9.06 1.40
CA PHE A 153 -12.68 -9.57 0.34
C PHE A 153 -12.25 -9.13 -1.07
N MET A 154 -11.76 -7.90 -1.23
CA MET A 154 -11.36 -7.35 -2.53
C MET A 154 -10.04 -7.89 -3.06
N GLN A 155 -9.08 -8.22 -2.19
CA GLN A 155 -7.76 -8.71 -2.58
C GLN A 155 -7.83 -10.02 -3.40
N PRO A 156 -8.53 -11.09 -2.93
CA PRO A 156 -8.67 -12.32 -3.71
C PRO A 156 -9.42 -12.10 -5.02
N MET A 157 -10.46 -11.26 -5.01
CA MET A 157 -11.24 -10.93 -6.20
C MET A 157 -10.38 -10.20 -7.24
N LEU A 158 -9.57 -9.22 -6.83
CA LEU A 158 -8.72 -8.42 -7.72
C LEU A 158 -7.66 -9.30 -8.40
N PHE A 159 -6.91 -10.09 -7.62
CA PHE A 159 -5.88 -10.97 -8.19
C PHE A 159 -6.48 -12.14 -8.99
N GLY A 160 -7.62 -12.69 -8.54
CA GLY A 160 -8.35 -13.74 -9.26
C GLY A 160 -8.88 -13.27 -10.61
N LEU A 161 -9.45 -12.06 -10.68
CA LEU A 161 -9.95 -11.48 -11.94
C LEU A 161 -8.82 -11.19 -12.91
N ILE A 162 -7.71 -10.61 -12.45
CA ILE A 162 -6.55 -10.34 -13.30
C ILE A 162 -5.98 -11.64 -13.84
N GLY A 163 -5.85 -12.67 -13.00
CA GLY A 163 -5.45 -14.02 -13.44
C GLY A 163 -6.40 -14.60 -14.49
N GLY A 164 -7.70 -14.41 -14.32
CA GLY A 164 -8.73 -14.88 -15.25
C GLY A 164 -8.76 -14.14 -16.60
N GLN A 165 -8.26 -12.90 -16.68
CA GLN A 165 -8.17 -12.14 -17.93
C GLN A 165 -6.95 -12.52 -18.80
N ILE A 166 -6.01 -13.31 -18.27
CA ILE A 166 -4.80 -13.70 -19.01
C ILE A 166 -5.14 -14.83 -19.99
N ASP A 167 -5.02 -14.52 -21.28
CA ASP A 167 -5.16 -15.50 -22.35
C ASP A 167 -3.79 -16.03 -22.78
N PHE A 168 -3.39 -17.17 -22.23
CA PHE A 168 -2.12 -17.82 -22.53
C PHE A 168 -1.93 -18.18 -24.01
N GLN A 169 -3.01 -18.33 -24.78
CA GLN A 169 -2.91 -18.69 -26.20
C GLN A 169 -2.50 -17.51 -27.08
N LYS A 170 -2.76 -16.27 -26.61
CA LYS A 170 -2.41 -15.04 -27.33
C LYS A 170 -1.05 -14.47 -26.93
N ILE A 171 -0.36 -15.10 -25.97
CA ILE A 171 0.95 -14.67 -25.52
C ILE A 171 1.98 -14.95 -26.63
N GLN A 172 2.59 -13.89 -27.14
CA GLN A 172 3.76 -14.00 -28.01
C GLN A 172 5.02 -14.05 -27.12
N PRO A 173 5.73 -15.19 -27.01
CA PRO A 173 6.92 -15.32 -26.16
C PRO A 173 7.98 -14.24 -26.39
N PRO A 174 8.32 -13.81 -27.63
CA PRO A 174 9.32 -12.77 -27.81
C PRO A 174 8.86 -11.39 -27.35
N ALA A 175 7.57 -11.07 -27.43
CA ALA A 175 7.03 -9.81 -26.93
C ALA A 175 7.02 -9.79 -25.39
N LEU A 176 6.62 -10.92 -24.78
CA LEU A 176 6.67 -11.10 -23.34
C LEU A 176 8.10 -10.97 -22.79
N ALA A 177 9.07 -11.63 -23.43
CA ALA A 177 10.47 -11.56 -23.00
C ALA A 177 11.03 -10.13 -23.09
N LYS A 178 10.70 -9.39 -24.16
CA LYS A 178 11.06 -7.97 -24.27
C LYS A 178 10.41 -7.13 -23.18
N GLY A 179 9.13 -7.34 -22.90
CA GLY A 179 8.41 -6.66 -21.83
C GLY A 179 9.05 -6.89 -20.47
N LEU A 180 9.34 -8.16 -20.14
CA LEU A 180 9.99 -8.52 -18.89
C LEU A 180 11.42 -7.96 -18.80
N ALA A 181 12.16 -7.93 -19.91
CA ALA A 181 13.49 -7.31 -19.97
C ALA A 181 13.43 -5.80 -19.70
N VAL A 182 12.45 -5.09 -20.29
CA VAL A 182 12.25 -3.65 -20.04
C VAL A 182 11.94 -3.40 -18.57
N VAL A 183 11.04 -4.20 -17.97
CA VAL A 183 10.72 -4.10 -16.54
C VAL A 183 11.95 -4.40 -15.68
N GLY A 184 12.70 -5.46 -16.00
CA GLY A 184 13.92 -5.83 -15.28
C GLY A 184 15.00 -4.74 -15.32
N ILE A 185 15.25 -4.16 -16.50
CA ILE A 185 16.18 -3.03 -16.65
C ILE A 185 15.70 -1.83 -15.82
N GLY A 186 14.40 -1.51 -15.89
CA GLY A 186 13.79 -0.44 -15.08
C GLY A 186 13.96 -0.68 -13.58
N LEU A 187 13.79 -1.92 -13.12
CA LEU A 187 14.04 -2.31 -11.72
C LEU A 187 15.50 -2.06 -11.33
N VAL A 188 16.47 -2.43 -12.17
CA VAL A 188 17.90 -2.19 -11.90
C VAL A 188 18.19 -0.69 -11.77
N PHE A 189 17.72 0.13 -12.70
CA PHE A 189 17.89 1.59 -12.59
C PHE A 189 17.24 2.14 -11.33
N ARG A 190 16.07 1.64 -10.95
CA ARG A 190 15.40 2.03 -9.72
C ARG A 190 16.20 1.63 -8.48
N MET A 191 16.77 0.43 -8.45
CA MET A 191 17.62 -0.05 -7.35
C MET A 191 18.84 0.86 -7.18
N LEU A 192 19.50 1.21 -8.29
CA LEU A 192 20.65 2.12 -8.31
C LEU A 192 20.26 3.53 -7.85
N ALA A 193 19.21 4.11 -8.42
CA ALA A 193 18.73 5.44 -8.05
C ALA A 193 18.32 5.51 -6.57
N SER A 194 17.60 4.50 -6.08
CA SER A 194 17.20 4.43 -4.67
C SER A 194 18.42 4.34 -3.75
N PHE A 195 19.42 3.53 -4.11
CA PHE A 195 20.66 3.45 -3.36
C PHE A 195 21.43 4.78 -3.34
N LEU A 196 21.50 5.47 -4.48
CA LEU A 196 22.13 6.80 -4.58
C LEU A 196 21.39 7.83 -3.71
N CYS A 197 20.05 7.82 -3.69
CA CYS A 197 19.26 8.68 -2.81
C CYS A 197 19.52 8.42 -1.33
N MET A 198 19.90 7.19 -0.94
CA MET A 198 20.21 6.84 0.44
C MET A 198 21.61 7.27 0.90
N LEU A 199 22.50 7.68 -0.01
CA LEU A 199 23.89 8.04 0.36
C LEU A 199 23.99 9.24 1.32
N GLY A 200 23.00 10.13 1.31
CA GLY A 200 22.92 11.31 2.18
C GLY A 200 22.26 11.08 3.54
N THR A 201 21.87 9.84 3.88
CA THR A 201 21.17 9.51 5.13
C THR A 201 22.13 9.01 6.21
N GLU A 202 21.75 9.08 7.48
CA GLU A 202 22.53 8.56 8.62
C GLU A 202 22.49 7.02 8.74
N LEU A 203 21.94 6.32 7.75
CA LEU A 203 21.85 4.86 7.70
C LEU A 203 23.22 4.20 7.48
N SER A 204 23.42 3.02 8.07
CA SER A 204 24.62 2.21 7.80
C SER A 204 24.62 1.66 6.36
N PHE A 205 25.79 1.29 5.83
CA PHE A 205 25.88 0.74 4.47
C PHE A 205 24.98 -0.50 4.26
N ARG A 206 24.80 -1.32 5.29
CA ARG A 206 23.91 -2.50 5.26
C ARG A 206 22.44 -2.10 5.16
N GLU A 207 22.01 -1.12 5.94
CA GLU A 207 20.63 -0.61 5.92
C GLU A 207 20.33 0.14 4.61
N ARG A 208 21.29 0.92 4.08
CA ARG A 208 21.17 1.59 2.78
C ARG A 208 20.96 0.60 1.63
N LEU A 209 21.60 -0.58 1.71
CA LEU A 209 21.42 -1.62 0.71
C LEU A 209 20.06 -2.31 0.85
N PHE A 210 19.56 -2.47 2.08
CA PHE A 210 18.27 -3.09 2.36
C PHE A 210 17.08 -2.30 1.79
N VAL A 211 17.12 -0.96 1.87
CA VAL A 211 16.00 -0.10 1.42
C VAL A 211 15.60 -0.37 -0.04
N PRO A 212 16.50 -0.32 -1.05
CA PRO A 212 16.16 -0.69 -2.43
C PRO A 212 15.58 -2.11 -2.57
N PHE A 213 16.16 -3.11 -1.88
CA PHE A 213 15.71 -4.51 -2.00
C PHE A 213 14.30 -4.71 -1.45
N SER A 214 14.00 -4.01 -0.36
CA SER A 214 12.67 -4.06 0.24
C SER A 214 11.56 -3.47 -0.63
N TRP A 215 11.95 -2.64 -1.59
CA TRP A 215 11.04 -1.95 -2.49
C TRP A 215 10.73 -2.77 -3.74
N LEU A 216 11.41 -3.90 -3.97
CA LEU A 216 11.22 -4.76 -5.15
C LEU A 216 9.80 -5.31 -5.32
N PRO A 217 9.10 -5.80 -4.27
CA PRO A 217 7.75 -6.30 -4.45
C PRO A 217 6.79 -5.13 -4.78
N LYS A 218 6.27 -5.14 -6.01
CA LYS A 218 5.16 -4.27 -6.46
C LYS A 218 4.05 -5.16 -7.01
N ALA A 219 2.86 -5.03 -6.46
CA ALA A 219 1.72 -5.87 -6.85
C ALA A 219 0.48 -5.03 -7.16
N THR A 220 0.03 -4.25 -6.19
CA THR A 220 -1.31 -3.64 -6.17
C THR A 220 -1.54 -2.59 -7.24
N VAL A 221 -0.60 -1.65 -7.44
CA VAL A 221 -0.74 -0.62 -8.48
C VAL A 221 -0.75 -1.24 -9.88
N GLN A 222 0.15 -2.17 -10.15
CA GLN A 222 0.22 -2.86 -11.45
C GLN A 222 -1.04 -3.68 -11.72
N ALA A 223 -1.58 -4.31 -10.68
CA ALA A 223 -2.79 -5.08 -10.74
C ALA A 223 -4.02 -4.19 -11.04
N ALA A 224 -4.09 -3.01 -10.42
CA ALA A 224 -5.19 -2.07 -10.62
C ALA A 224 -5.14 -1.38 -11.99
N ILE A 225 -3.97 -0.96 -12.47
CA ILE A 225 -3.85 -0.18 -13.73
C ILE A 225 -3.65 -1.06 -14.97
N GLY A 226 -3.18 -2.30 -14.82
CA GLY A 226 -2.92 -3.21 -15.93
C GLY A 226 -4.15 -3.43 -16.83
N PRO A 227 -5.33 -3.76 -16.27
CA PRO A 227 -6.56 -3.91 -17.05
C PRO A 227 -7.05 -2.61 -17.69
N VAL A 228 -6.79 -1.45 -17.07
CA VAL A 228 -7.28 -0.14 -17.56
C VAL A 228 -6.79 0.17 -18.97
N ALA A 229 -5.55 -0.21 -19.32
CA ALA A 229 -5.02 -0.03 -20.67
C ALA A 229 -5.79 -0.88 -21.71
N LEU A 230 -6.20 -2.09 -21.34
CA LEU A 230 -6.99 -2.97 -22.20
C LEU A 230 -8.44 -2.46 -22.33
N ASP A 231 -9.06 -2.06 -21.22
CA ASP A 231 -10.42 -1.51 -21.21
C ASP A 231 -10.51 -0.23 -22.05
N MET A 232 -9.48 0.61 -21.98
CA MET A 232 -9.36 1.77 -22.86
C MET A 232 -9.30 1.35 -24.33
N ALA A 233 -8.43 0.40 -24.69
CA ALA A 233 -8.31 -0.04 -26.08
C ALA A 233 -9.61 -0.68 -26.61
N LEU A 234 -10.39 -1.32 -25.74
CA LEU A 234 -11.69 -1.91 -26.08
C LEU A 234 -12.82 -0.87 -26.22
N SER A 235 -12.73 0.25 -25.48
CA SER A 235 -13.73 1.33 -25.49
C SER A 235 -13.49 2.40 -26.55
N GLN A 236 -12.37 2.33 -27.29
CA GLN A 236 -12.09 3.22 -28.41
C GLN A 236 -12.95 2.87 -29.64
N GLU A 237 -13.56 3.89 -30.23
CA GLU A 237 -14.26 3.81 -31.52
C GLU A 237 -13.62 4.80 -32.53
N PRO A 238 -13.19 4.34 -33.73
CA PRO A 238 -13.22 2.96 -34.23
C PRO A 238 -12.19 2.07 -33.52
N ARG A 239 -12.55 0.79 -33.35
CA ARG A 239 -11.70 -0.19 -32.69
C ARG A 239 -10.42 -0.45 -33.49
N ASP A 240 -9.27 -0.18 -32.88
CA ASP A 240 -7.96 -0.59 -33.40
C ASP A 240 -7.52 -1.91 -32.74
N ASP A 241 -7.53 -3.00 -33.53
CA ASP A 241 -7.12 -4.32 -33.03
C ASP A 241 -5.66 -4.34 -32.57
N ARG A 242 -4.79 -3.45 -33.10
CA ARG A 242 -3.41 -3.33 -32.61
C ARG A 242 -3.35 -2.76 -31.19
N ALA A 243 -4.16 -1.75 -30.89
CA ALA A 243 -4.25 -1.19 -29.55
C ALA A 243 -4.77 -2.23 -28.54
N VAL A 244 -5.74 -3.05 -28.94
CA VAL A 244 -6.25 -4.15 -28.10
C VAL A 244 -5.17 -5.18 -27.81
N ASP A 245 -4.37 -5.57 -28.81
CA ASP A 245 -3.28 -6.52 -28.60
C ASP A 245 -2.16 -5.94 -27.73
N MET A 246 -1.85 -4.65 -27.85
CA MET A 246 -0.92 -3.95 -26.95
C MET A 246 -1.47 -3.91 -25.52
N GLY A 247 -2.75 -3.61 -25.33
CA GLY A 247 -3.41 -3.64 -24.01
C GLY A 247 -3.34 -5.02 -23.35
N ARG A 248 -3.59 -6.09 -24.12
CA ARG A 248 -3.42 -7.48 -23.66
C ARG A 248 -1.99 -7.80 -23.26
N GLN A 249 -1.01 -7.30 -24.02
CA GLN A 249 0.40 -7.48 -23.68
C GLN A 249 0.74 -6.78 -22.37
N VAL A 250 0.29 -5.53 -22.17
CA VAL A 250 0.50 -4.79 -20.92
C VAL A 250 -0.09 -5.54 -19.72
N LEU A 251 -1.35 -5.98 -19.83
CA LEU A 251 -2.02 -6.76 -18.79
C LEU A 251 -1.25 -8.06 -18.47
N THR A 252 -0.84 -8.80 -19.49
CA THR A 252 -0.09 -10.05 -19.34
C THR A 252 1.26 -9.84 -18.66
N ILE A 253 2.02 -8.83 -19.11
CA ILE A 253 3.33 -8.49 -18.53
C ILE A 253 3.15 -8.07 -17.07
N ALA A 254 2.14 -7.23 -16.76
CA ALA A 254 1.85 -6.81 -15.40
C ALA A 254 1.58 -8.03 -14.50
N ALA A 255 0.70 -8.94 -14.91
CA ALA A 255 0.39 -10.12 -14.10
C ALA A 255 1.60 -11.05 -13.87
N ILE A 256 2.41 -11.30 -14.91
CA ILE A 256 3.60 -12.15 -14.80
C ILE A 256 4.67 -11.47 -13.91
N VAL A 257 4.84 -10.16 -14.03
CA VAL A 257 5.75 -9.40 -13.16
C VAL A 257 5.31 -9.49 -11.70
N ILE A 258 4.02 -9.37 -11.40
CA ILE A 258 3.49 -9.50 -10.04
C ILE A 258 3.80 -10.90 -9.50
N MET A 259 3.51 -11.93 -10.28
CA MET A 259 3.74 -13.33 -9.92
C MET A 259 5.22 -13.64 -9.65
N LEU A 260 6.14 -12.98 -10.34
CA LEU A 260 7.58 -13.14 -10.13
C LEU A 260 8.11 -12.26 -8.99
N THR A 261 7.70 -11.00 -8.92
CA THR A 261 8.30 -10.00 -8.03
C THR A 261 7.77 -10.11 -6.59
N ALA A 262 6.53 -10.54 -6.38
CA ALA A 262 5.98 -10.67 -5.04
C ALA A 262 6.70 -11.77 -4.21
N PRO A 263 6.86 -13.02 -4.69
CA PRO A 263 7.59 -14.05 -3.95
C PRO A 263 9.07 -13.70 -3.78
N VAL A 264 9.73 -13.17 -4.83
CA VAL A 264 11.14 -12.76 -4.77
C VAL A 264 11.34 -11.64 -3.76
N GLY A 265 10.45 -10.65 -3.74
CA GLY A 265 10.48 -9.55 -2.79
C GLY A 265 10.25 -10.02 -1.35
N ALA A 266 9.25 -10.88 -1.12
CA ALA A 266 8.97 -11.46 0.19
C ALA A 266 10.17 -12.28 0.72
N PHE A 267 10.78 -13.07 -0.15
CA PHE A 267 12.00 -13.83 0.16
C PHE A 267 13.16 -12.90 0.53
N LEU A 268 13.42 -11.86 -0.26
CA LEU A 268 14.49 -10.90 0.00
C LEU A 268 14.27 -10.13 1.30
N ILE A 269 13.04 -9.69 1.59
CA ILE A 269 12.71 -9.01 2.84
C ILE A 269 12.94 -9.93 4.04
N SER A 270 12.51 -11.19 3.94
CA SER A 270 12.65 -12.16 5.03
C SER A 270 14.10 -12.56 5.29
N LEU A 271 14.92 -12.65 4.24
CA LEU A 271 16.32 -13.03 4.33
C LEU A 271 17.23 -11.85 4.72
N LEU A 272 17.03 -10.68 4.10
CA LEU A 272 17.87 -9.50 4.30
C LEU A 272 17.44 -8.70 5.53
N GLY A 273 16.17 -8.74 5.93
CA GLY A 273 15.66 -7.99 7.09
C GLY A 273 16.47 -8.28 8.35
N PRO A 274 16.53 -9.52 8.84
CA PRO A 274 17.27 -9.86 10.06
C PRO A 274 18.79 -9.70 9.94
N ARG A 275 19.36 -9.74 8.73
CA ARG A 275 20.81 -9.69 8.48
C ARG A 275 21.36 -8.28 8.29
N LEU A 276 20.56 -7.39 7.69
CA LEU A 276 20.98 -6.04 7.33
C LEU A 276 20.41 -4.97 8.26
N LEU A 277 19.27 -5.23 8.92
CA LEU A 277 18.68 -4.29 9.88
C LEU A 277 19.15 -4.57 11.30
N GLU A 278 19.34 -3.49 12.05
CA GLU A 278 19.60 -3.53 13.48
C GLU A 278 18.28 -3.75 14.25
N ARG A 279 18.27 -4.70 15.20
CA ARG A 279 17.11 -4.93 16.09
C ARG A 279 17.23 -4.01 17.29
N ASP A 280 16.17 -3.26 17.57
CA ASP A 280 16.08 -2.46 18.78
C ASP A 280 16.01 -3.39 20.00
N LYS A 281 16.99 -3.25 20.90
CA LYS A 281 17.12 -4.06 22.13
C LYS A 281 16.08 -3.71 23.18
N ASN A 282 15.57 -2.49 23.16
CA ASN A 282 14.56 -2.00 24.11
C ASN A 282 13.14 -2.12 23.55
N TRP A 283 12.98 -2.66 22.33
CA TRP A 283 11.69 -2.75 21.64
C TRP A 283 10.58 -3.37 22.51
N GLU A 284 10.86 -4.46 23.22
CA GLU A 284 9.87 -5.13 24.05
C GLU A 284 9.39 -4.24 25.22
N LEU A 285 10.30 -3.51 25.87
CA LEU A 285 9.95 -2.56 26.94
C LEU A 285 9.08 -1.42 26.40
N HIS A 286 9.46 -0.82 25.27
CA HIS A 286 8.69 0.27 24.65
C HIS A 286 7.31 -0.19 24.16
N HIS A 287 7.21 -1.40 23.60
CA HIS A 287 5.95 -1.94 23.12
C HIS A 287 5.00 -2.28 24.28
N PHE A 288 5.51 -2.83 25.38
CA PHE A 288 4.71 -3.04 26.60
C PHE A 288 4.25 -1.72 27.22
N ASP A 289 5.09 -0.69 27.24
CA ASP A 289 4.70 0.63 27.75
C ASP A 289 3.60 1.27 26.88
N LEU A 290 3.70 1.20 25.54
CA LEU A 290 2.66 1.69 24.62
C LEU A 290 1.34 0.91 24.78
N ALA A 291 1.41 -0.42 24.85
CA ALA A 291 0.23 -1.26 25.09
C ALA A 291 -0.41 -0.97 26.46
N SER A 292 0.40 -0.72 27.49
CA SER A 292 -0.10 -0.35 28.82
C SER A 292 -0.77 1.02 28.84
N GLN A 293 -0.21 2.02 28.13
CA GLN A 293 -0.76 3.37 28.04
C GLN A 293 -2.06 3.43 27.24
N GLY A 294 -2.14 2.71 26.12
CA GLY A 294 -3.38 2.55 25.35
C GLY A 294 -4.51 1.92 26.18
N ASN A 295 -4.18 0.91 27.00
CA ASN A 295 -5.14 0.28 27.89
C ASN A 295 -5.55 1.18 29.08
N CYS A 296 -4.67 2.07 29.56
CA CYS A 296 -4.96 3.03 30.62
C CYS A 296 -5.90 4.17 30.15
N HIS A 297 -5.79 4.58 28.88
CA HIS A 297 -6.72 5.52 28.26
C HIS A 297 -8.07 4.88 27.92
N GLY A 298 -8.09 3.60 27.53
CA GLY A 298 -9.33 2.80 27.41
C GLY A 298 -10.03 2.61 28.76
N ALA A 299 -9.29 2.28 29.82
CA ALA A 299 -9.85 2.06 31.16
C ALA A 299 -10.32 3.34 31.88
N SER A 300 -9.76 4.50 31.53
CA SER A 300 -10.22 5.80 32.08
C SER A 300 -11.62 6.20 31.59
N SER A 301 -12.11 5.61 30.49
CA SER A 301 -13.47 5.85 29.98
C SER A 301 -14.56 4.96 30.61
N LEU A 302 -14.18 3.91 31.34
CA LEU A 302 -15.09 2.93 31.96
C LEU A 302 -15.22 3.05 33.49
N HIS A 303 -14.45 3.94 34.13
CA HIS A 303 -14.48 4.16 35.58
C HIS A 303 -14.93 5.59 35.95
N GLN A 304 -16.14 5.99 35.56
CA GLN A 304 -16.82 7.15 36.17
C GLN A 304 -18.04 6.79 37.03
N HIS A 305 -18.27 5.50 37.29
CA HIS A 305 -19.23 5.04 38.30
C HIS A 305 -18.69 3.82 39.07
N SER A 306 -17.90 4.05 40.10
CA SER A 306 -18.10 3.44 41.44
C SER A 306 -17.00 3.90 42.40
N SER A 307 -17.44 4.44 43.52
CA SER A 307 -16.61 4.93 44.61
C SER A 307 -16.41 3.84 45.66
N GLN A 308 -15.22 3.24 45.75
CA GLN A 308 -14.71 2.58 46.97
C GLN A 308 -13.16 2.63 47.03
N PRO A 309 -12.53 2.75 48.23
CA PRO A 309 -11.09 2.96 48.36
C PRO A 309 -10.31 1.62 48.36
N ARG A 310 -9.14 1.58 47.70
CA ARG A 310 -8.19 0.45 47.76
C ARG A 310 -7.13 0.66 48.86
N PRO A 311 -6.66 -0.40 49.55
CA PRO A 311 -5.53 -0.32 50.48
C PRO A 311 -4.15 -0.50 49.79
N ARG A 312 -3.10 -0.18 50.55
CA ARG A 312 -1.68 0.04 50.20
C ARG A 312 -0.86 -1.20 49.71
N SER A 313 0.01 -0.90 48.74
CA SER A 313 1.41 -1.34 48.48
C SER A 313 1.80 -2.83 48.35
N GLN A 314 2.35 -3.21 47.20
CA GLN A 314 3.41 -4.23 47.07
C GLN A 314 4.41 -3.78 46.00
N ALA A 315 5.68 -3.65 46.38
CA ALA A 315 6.80 -3.43 45.46
C ALA A 315 7.14 -4.78 44.81
N VAL A 316 7.20 -4.80 43.48
CA VAL A 316 7.52 -6.00 42.68
C VAL A 316 9.04 -6.09 42.52
N ASP A 317 9.60 -7.24 42.89
CA ASP A 317 11.04 -7.53 42.89
C ASP A 317 11.51 -7.94 41.48
N LEU A 318 12.19 -7.02 40.80
CA LEU A 318 12.66 -7.12 39.40
C LEU A 318 13.76 -8.18 39.18
N GLU A 319 14.43 -8.65 40.23
CA GLU A 319 15.49 -9.66 40.09
C GLU A 319 14.96 -11.08 39.93
N ALA A 320 13.74 -11.37 40.41
CA ALA A 320 13.09 -12.67 40.24
C ALA A 320 12.67 -12.90 38.78
N MET A 321 12.05 -11.91 38.13
CA MET A 321 11.64 -12.01 36.72
C MET A 321 12.82 -12.16 35.75
N ARG A 322 14.00 -11.66 36.13
CA ARG A 322 15.22 -11.78 35.31
C ARG A 322 15.79 -13.20 35.30
N ARG A 323 15.55 -14.00 36.36
CA ARG A 323 15.97 -15.41 36.40
C ARG A 323 15.06 -16.29 35.57
N ASP A 324 13.75 -16.07 35.66
CA ASP A 324 12.76 -16.88 34.93
C ASP A 324 12.86 -16.68 33.40
N ALA A 325 13.23 -15.49 32.93
CA ALA A 325 13.43 -15.21 31.51
C ALA A 325 14.67 -15.89 30.90
N VAL A 326 15.64 -16.30 31.71
CA VAL A 326 16.86 -16.99 31.24
C VAL A 326 16.61 -18.49 31.13
N GLU A 327 15.82 -19.11 32.02
CA GLU A 327 15.47 -20.53 31.92
C GLU A 327 14.50 -20.82 30.76
N LEU A 328 13.62 -19.88 30.38
CA LEU A 328 12.72 -20.02 29.22
C LEU A 328 13.44 -19.90 27.85
N GLY A 329 14.69 -19.47 27.82
CA GLY A 329 15.48 -19.31 26.59
C GLY A 329 16.04 -20.65 26.05
N ASP A 330 16.39 -21.58 26.94
CA ASP A 330 17.05 -22.85 26.56
C ASP A 330 16.04 -23.91 26.06
N ASP A 331 14.78 -23.84 26.46
CA ASP A 331 13.74 -24.80 26.03
C ASP A 331 13.17 -24.50 24.63
N ASN A 332 13.42 -23.30 24.09
CA ASN A 332 12.82 -22.81 22.84
C ASN A 332 13.67 -23.13 21.59
N GLU A 333 14.95 -23.47 21.76
CA GLU A 333 15.87 -23.82 20.65
C GLU A 333 15.50 -25.17 19.99
N ALA A 334 14.79 -26.05 20.71
CA ALA A 334 14.32 -27.34 20.18
C ALA A 334 12.94 -27.28 19.49
N ALA A 335 12.15 -26.22 19.73
CA ALA A 335 10.85 -26.02 19.07
C ALA A 335 10.96 -25.23 17.75
N GLU A 336 12.12 -24.61 17.49
CA GLU A 336 12.35 -23.72 16.35
C GLU A 336 12.52 -24.47 15.01
N GLU A 337 12.82 -25.77 15.01
CA GLU A 337 12.94 -26.55 13.75
C GLU A 337 11.59 -26.99 13.15
N ASP A 338 10.56 -27.25 13.97
CA ASP A 338 9.23 -27.68 13.48
C ASP A 338 8.34 -26.48 13.06
N ASP A 339 8.49 -25.31 13.68
CA ASP A 339 7.75 -24.09 13.31
C ASP A 339 8.24 -23.45 12.00
N VAL A 340 9.50 -23.71 11.60
CA VAL A 340 10.03 -23.26 10.30
C VAL A 340 9.37 -24.02 9.14
N ALA A 341 8.97 -25.28 9.34
CA ALA A 341 8.22 -26.06 8.36
C ALA A 341 6.74 -25.61 8.27
N ALA A 342 6.12 -25.24 9.39
CA ALA A 342 4.75 -24.71 9.42
C ALA A 342 4.64 -23.27 8.86
N ALA A 343 5.65 -22.43 9.12
CA ALA A 343 5.72 -21.07 8.56
C ALA A 343 5.95 -21.06 7.05
N ALA A 344 6.64 -22.08 6.49
CA ALA A 344 6.80 -22.24 5.06
C ALA A 344 5.48 -22.60 4.35
N ALA A 345 4.55 -23.27 5.04
CA ALA A 345 3.22 -23.60 4.50
C ALA A 345 2.24 -22.41 4.55
N ALA A 346 2.37 -21.51 5.53
CA ALA A 346 1.52 -20.32 5.65
C ALA A 346 1.86 -19.23 4.61
N VAL A 347 3.13 -19.11 4.19
CA VAL A 347 3.57 -18.14 3.17
C VAL A 347 3.17 -18.56 1.74
N ALA A 348 2.72 -19.82 1.54
CA ALA A 348 2.14 -20.25 0.27
C ALA A 348 0.65 -19.84 0.09
N ALA A 349 0.05 -19.21 1.11
CA ALA A 349 -1.37 -18.85 1.14
C ALA A 349 -1.66 -17.33 1.29
N GLU A 350 -0.66 -16.45 1.20
CA GLU A 350 -0.79 -14.98 1.22
C GLU A 350 -0.31 -14.33 -0.09
#